data_AF-A0A7V3L1J0-F1
#
_entry.id   AF-A0A7V3L1J0-F1
#
_cell.length_a   1.000
_cell.length_b   1.000
_cell.length_c   1.000
_cell.angle_alpha   90.00
_cell.angle_beta   90.00
_cell.angle_gamma   90.00
#
_symmetry.space_group_name_H-M   'P 1'
#
loop_
_entity.id
_entity.type
_entity.pdbx_description
1 polymer ?
#
loop_
_entity_poly.entity_id
_entity_poly.type
_entity_poly.pdbx_seq_one_letter_code
_entity_poly.pdbx_strand_id
1 'polypeptide(L)'
;MLTTITELHPKLKLPKPSRELVYMATIGLFGISVYVYGWLVFTGGLRRLNWNLLRVYEVRAEYVQSLGPFMGYFVPWQAYVINIYVLLHALRRRMYWLLSLVAVAQLFLFGMTGHKSFLLAPVLAIGVHLLWQKRNFFSWIVMGAFLLTLVSYGCFLVTGVEFVPSLFVRRLFFVPARLHVLYYDFFSQPKHPFYMLSDSIFRGFLENPYGMPMPHVIALTYWGREFWPDVGYLGDAYGNFGLLGMFLFSIILGIVLRIADSVGSRLPPNFVAAAIVMPAMALTESALFTSMLTQGWILAILMLWLSKAIYVHKSNALRPLFVLLPCSWFRGR
;
A
#
# COMPACT_ATOMS: atom_id res chain seq x y z
N MET A 1 -5.74 -26.59 2.96
CA MET A 1 -6.06 -26.38 1.53
C MET A 1 -5.27 -25.23 0.93
N LEU A 2 -5.35 -24.00 1.47
CA LEU A 2 -4.54 -22.85 1.00
C LEU A 2 -3.02 -23.05 1.10
N THR A 3 -2.54 -23.70 2.16
CA THR A 3 -1.11 -24.04 2.34
C THR A 3 -0.58 -25.05 1.33
N THR A 4 -1.44 -25.93 0.82
CA THR A 4 -1.07 -27.02 -0.10
C THR A 4 -0.80 -26.51 -1.51
N ILE A 5 -1.51 -25.46 -1.95
CA ILE A 5 -1.32 -24.84 -3.27
C ILE A 5 -0.02 -24.00 -3.30
N THR A 6 0.34 -23.35 -2.19
CA THR A 6 1.58 -22.55 -2.11
C THR A 6 2.87 -23.39 -2.16
N GLU A 7 2.81 -24.69 -1.90
CA GLU A 7 3.95 -25.61 -1.98
C GLU A 7 4.15 -26.22 -3.38
N LEU A 8 3.12 -26.18 -4.23
CA LEU A 8 3.12 -26.81 -5.57
C LEU A 8 4.01 -26.08 -6.60
N HIS A 9 4.39 -24.82 -6.34
CA HIS A 9 5.19 -24.04 -7.26
C HIS A 9 6.53 -23.61 -6.65
N PRO A 10 7.68 -23.98 -7.27
CA PRO A 10 8.98 -23.60 -6.75
C PRO A 10 9.11 -22.07 -6.72
N LYS A 11 9.64 -21.56 -5.61
CA LYS A 11 9.96 -20.14 -5.43
C LYS A 11 11.00 -19.72 -6.46
N LEU A 12 10.82 -18.53 -7.04
CA LEU A 12 11.76 -18.00 -8.03
C LEU A 12 13.14 -17.79 -7.38
N LYS A 13 14.18 -18.40 -7.96
CA LYS A 13 15.57 -18.21 -7.54
C LYS A 13 16.07 -16.87 -8.07
N LEU A 14 15.82 -15.81 -7.31
CA LEU A 14 16.34 -14.48 -7.66
C LEU A 14 17.80 -14.33 -7.18
N PRO A 15 18.70 -13.77 -8.02
CA PRO A 15 20.07 -13.49 -7.62
C PRO A 15 20.07 -12.48 -6.46
N LYS A 16 21.14 -12.52 -5.65
CA LYS A 16 21.34 -11.52 -4.60
C LYS A 16 21.76 -10.20 -5.25
N PRO A 17 21.26 -9.05 -4.78
CA PRO A 17 21.76 -7.76 -5.26
C PRO A 17 23.23 -7.59 -4.89
N SER A 18 24.03 -7.02 -5.81
CA SER A 18 25.41 -6.61 -5.52
C SER A 18 25.42 -5.46 -4.51
N ARG A 19 26.54 -5.26 -3.80
CA ARG A 19 26.66 -4.17 -2.82
C ARG A 19 26.52 -2.80 -3.47
N GLU A 20 27.13 -2.63 -4.64
CA GLU A 20 27.05 -1.40 -5.45
C GLU A 20 25.60 -1.07 -5.78
N LEU A 21 24.82 -2.06 -6.23
CA LEU A 21 23.41 -1.88 -6.53
C LEU A 21 22.58 -1.46 -5.30
N VAL A 22 22.88 -2.01 -4.12
CA VAL A 22 22.24 -1.60 -2.87
C VAL A 22 22.57 -0.13 -2.54
N TYR A 23 23.83 0.29 -2.70
CA TYR A 23 24.21 1.69 -2.48
C TYR A 23 23.55 2.63 -3.50
N MET A 24 23.57 2.29 -4.79
CA MET A 24 22.90 3.07 -5.84
C MET A 24 21.41 3.21 -5.57
N ALA A 25 20.74 2.11 -5.22
CA ALA A 25 19.32 2.15 -4.88
C ALA A 25 19.05 3.01 -3.64
N THR A 26 19.88 2.92 -2.61
CA THR A 26 19.75 3.73 -1.39
C THR A 26 19.92 5.22 -1.69
N ILE A 27 20.89 5.59 -2.52
CA ILE A 27 21.10 6.96 -2.98
C ILE A 27 19.90 7.45 -3.80
N GLY A 28 19.37 6.62 -4.71
CA GLY A 28 18.18 6.94 -5.48
C GLY A 28 16.94 7.19 -4.61
N LEU A 29 16.70 6.34 -3.61
CA LEU A 29 15.59 6.50 -2.65
C LEU A 29 15.75 7.76 -1.79
N PHE A 30 16.98 8.08 -1.40
CA PHE A 30 17.28 9.33 -0.71
C PHE A 30 17.01 10.54 -1.62
N GLY A 31 17.43 10.48 -2.89
CA GLY A 31 17.12 11.50 -3.89
C GLY A 31 15.61 11.71 -4.09
N ILE A 32 14.83 10.63 -4.17
CA ILE A 32 13.36 10.71 -4.22
C ILE A 32 12.80 11.40 -2.96
N SER A 33 13.31 11.05 -1.79
CA SER A 33 12.87 11.68 -0.53
C SER A 33 13.17 13.18 -0.52
N VAL A 34 14.39 13.57 -0.89
CA VAL A 34 14.80 14.98 -0.99
C VAL A 34 13.92 15.72 -2.00
N TYR A 35 13.66 15.12 -3.16
CA TYR A 35 12.79 15.69 -4.18
C TYR A 35 11.36 15.91 -3.66
N VAL A 36 10.75 14.88 -3.05
CA VAL A 36 9.38 14.95 -2.54
C VAL A 36 9.22 16.03 -1.47
N TYR A 37 10.04 16.00 -0.42
CA TYR A 37 9.93 16.97 0.66
C TYR A 37 10.36 18.38 0.20
N GLY A 38 11.42 18.47 -0.60
CA GLY A 38 11.89 19.74 -1.15
C GLY A 38 10.85 20.42 -2.04
N TRP A 39 10.22 19.66 -2.94
CA TRP A 39 9.15 20.17 -3.80
C TRP A 39 7.91 20.60 -3.01
N LEU A 40 7.50 19.79 -2.02
CA LEU A 40 6.38 20.14 -1.16
C LEU A 40 6.63 21.45 -0.40
N VAL A 41 7.84 21.65 0.13
CA VAL A 41 8.21 22.90 0.81
C VAL A 41 8.25 24.07 -0.18
N PHE A 42 8.87 23.89 -1.34
CA PHE A 42 9.01 24.92 -2.38
C PHE A 42 7.65 25.41 -2.90
N THR A 43 6.70 24.51 -3.08
CA THR A 43 5.33 24.83 -3.53
C THR A 43 4.40 25.35 -2.41
N GLY A 44 4.95 25.70 -1.25
CA GLY A 44 4.18 26.30 -0.16
C GLY A 44 3.52 25.29 0.78
N GLY A 45 3.95 24.03 0.80
CA GLY A 45 3.42 23.01 1.71
C GLY A 45 3.47 23.41 3.19
N LEU A 46 4.47 24.20 3.61
CA LEU A 46 4.54 24.75 4.98
C LEU A 46 3.41 25.75 5.27
N ARG A 47 2.96 26.52 4.27
CA ARG A 47 1.81 27.44 4.42
C ARG A 47 0.48 26.68 4.44
N ARG A 48 0.41 25.56 3.72
CA ARG A 48 -0.77 24.67 3.67
C ARG A 48 -0.88 23.72 4.86
N LEU A 49 0.15 23.66 5.69
CA LEU A 49 0.28 22.70 6.78
C LEU A 49 -0.91 22.78 7.74
N ASN A 50 -1.74 21.74 7.74
CA ASN A 50 -2.93 21.70 8.56
C ASN A 50 -3.13 20.32 9.19
N TRP A 51 -3.30 20.29 10.51
CA TRP A 51 -3.54 19.07 11.28
C TRP A 51 -5.03 18.80 11.52
N ASN A 52 -5.91 19.71 11.10
CA ASN A 52 -7.34 19.55 11.28
C ASN A 52 -7.91 18.54 10.27
N LEU A 53 -8.41 17.41 10.80
CA LEU A 53 -8.99 16.31 10.03
C LEU A 53 -10.25 16.71 9.20
N LEU A 54 -10.84 17.88 9.47
CA LEU A 54 -11.99 18.43 8.75
C LEU A 54 -11.57 19.23 7.50
N ARG A 55 -10.43 19.93 7.55
CA ARG A 55 -9.94 20.82 6.47
C ARG A 55 -9.08 20.10 5.42
N VAL A 56 -8.98 18.78 5.54
CA VAL A 56 -8.16 17.92 4.67
C VAL A 56 -8.50 18.05 3.18
N TYR A 57 -9.76 18.30 2.85
CA TYR A 57 -10.21 18.44 1.46
C TYR A 57 -9.73 19.76 0.82
N GLU A 58 -9.71 20.86 1.58
CA GLU A 58 -9.18 22.16 1.14
C GLU A 58 -7.67 22.04 0.84
N VAL A 59 -6.92 21.49 1.80
CA VAL A 59 -5.47 21.28 1.66
C VAL A 59 -5.15 20.41 0.45
N ARG A 60 -5.95 19.36 0.20
CA ARG A 60 -5.75 18.49 -0.95
C ARG A 60 -6.04 19.22 -2.27
N ALA A 61 -7.09 20.05 -2.33
CA ALA A 61 -7.41 20.82 -3.54
C ALA A 61 -6.26 21.76 -3.91
N GLU A 62 -5.69 22.47 -2.93
CA GLU A 62 -4.52 23.33 -3.13
C GLU A 62 -3.26 22.54 -3.50
N TYR A 63 -3.06 21.34 -2.91
CA TYR A 63 -1.95 20.45 -3.28
C TYR A 63 -2.02 20.03 -4.74
N VAL A 64 -3.20 19.58 -5.21
CA VAL A 64 -3.43 19.11 -6.59
C VAL A 64 -3.12 20.21 -7.61
N GLN A 65 -3.42 21.47 -7.30
CA GLN A 65 -3.09 22.62 -8.18
C GLN A 65 -1.58 22.88 -8.30
N SER A 66 -0.78 22.41 -7.35
CA SER A 66 0.68 22.61 -7.30
C SER A 66 1.49 21.34 -7.59
N LEU A 67 0.84 20.32 -8.17
CA LEU A 67 1.47 19.05 -8.49
C LEU A 67 2.65 19.25 -9.45
N GLY A 68 3.84 18.98 -8.94
CA GLY A 68 5.05 18.92 -9.76
C GLY A 68 5.11 17.68 -10.63
N PRO A 69 6.09 17.62 -11.56
CA PRO A 69 6.37 16.43 -12.34
C PRO A 69 6.55 15.21 -11.44
N PHE A 70 5.97 14.07 -11.82
CA PHE A 70 6.09 12.79 -11.10
C PHE A 70 5.62 12.74 -9.65
N MET A 71 5.17 13.85 -9.05
CA MET A 71 4.72 13.90 -7.65
C MET A 71 3.54 12.96 -7.38
N GLY A 72 2.69 12.72 -8.38
CA GLY A 72 1.61 11.74 -8.31
C GLY A 72 2.10 10.31 -8.03
N TYR A 73 3.35 9.97 -8.41
CA TYR A 73 3.98 8.67 -8.13
C TYR A 73 4.84 8.74 -6.87
N PHE A 74 5.70 9.76 -6.76
CA PHE A 74 6.71 9.81 -5.70
C PHE A 74 6.13 10.10 -4.31
N VAL A 75 5.04 10.86 -4.20
CA VAL A 75 4.41 11.13 -2.89
C VAL A 75 3.83 9.83 -2.29
N PRO A 76 3.00 9.05 -3.01
CA PRO A 76 2.58 7.74 -2.53
C PRO A 76 3.76 6.78 -2.25
N TRP A 77 4.80 6.77 -3.08
CA TRP A 77 6.00 5.96 -2.82
C TRP A 77 6.68 6.34 -1.50
N GLN A 78 6.81 7.65 -1.25
CA GLN A 78 7.37 8.15 0.00
C GLN A 78 6.53 7.70 1.20
N ALA A 79 5.21 7.88 1.13
CA ALA A 79 4.30 7.62 2.23
C ALA A 79 4.12 6.12 2.52
N TYR A 80 3.91 5.30 1.49
CA TYR A 80 3.49 3.90 1.64
C TYR A 80 4.64 2.90 1.59
N VAL A 81 5.79 3.27 1.02
CA VAL A 81 6.91 2.35 0.83
C VAL A 81 8.17 2.83 1.54
N ILE A 82 8.70 3.99 1.17
CA ILE A 82 10.01 4.46 1.66
C ILE A 82 9.96 4.71 3.17
N ASN A 83 9.02 5.54 3.63
CA ASN A 83 8.86 5.83 5.05
C ASN A 83 8.53 4.56 5.85
N ILE A 84 7.64 3.71 5.34
CA ILE A 84 7.26 2.45 6.02
C ILE A 84 8.45 1.50 6.12
N TYR A 85 9.27 1.40 5.08
CA TYR A 85 10.47 0.59 5.12
C TYR A 85 11.48 1.09 6.16
N VAL A 86 11.73 2.41 6.20
CA VAL A 86 12.62 3.03 7.19
C VAL A 86 12.08 2.83 8.60
N LEU A 87 10.76 2.95 8.80
CA LEU A 87 10.07 2.67 10.07
C LEU A 87 10.33 1.23 10.54
N LEU A 88 10.11 0.25 9.67
CA LEU A 88 10.31 -1.16 10.00
C LEU A 88 11.78 -1.48 10.29
N HIS A 89 12.70 -0.83 9.56
CA HIS A 89 14.14 -0.95 9.83
C HIS A 89 14.50 -0.36 11.20
N ALA A 90 13.98 0.83 11.52
CA ALA A 90 14.18 1.52 12.79
C ALA A 90 13.63 0.71 13.98
N LEU A 91 12.43 0.15 13.85
CA LEU A 91 11.82 -0.74 14.85
C LEU A 91 12.72 -1.94 15.13
N ARG A 92 13.18 -2.61 14.07
CA ARG A 92 14.05 -3.78 14.19
C ARG A 92 15.38 -3.45 14.87
N ARG A 93 15.98 -2.31 14.53
CA ARG A 93 17.29 -1.89 15.08
C ARG A 93 17.16 -1.13 16.40
N ARG A 94 15.94 -0.92 16.91
CA ARG A 94 15.63 -0.11 18.10
C ARG A 94 16.23 1.31 18.01
N MET A 95 16.23 1.88 16.81
CA MET A 95 16.76 3.22 16.55
C MET A 95 15.65 4.26 16.73
N TYR A 96 15.41 4.66 17.98
CA TYR A 96 14.29 5.55 18.33
C TYR A 96 14.33 6.90 17.61
N TRP A 97 15.52 7.47 17.39
CA TRP A 97 15.66 8.72 16.61
C TRP A 97 15.08 8.59 15.19
N LEU A 98 15.27 7.42 14.56
CA LEU A 98 14.81 7.17 13.20
C LEU A 98 13.30 6.91 13.17
N LEU A 99 12.72 6.36 14.25
CA LEU A 99 11.27 6.28 14.44
C LEU A 99 10.66 7.68 14.52
N SER A 100 11.24 8.56 15.35
CA SER A 100 10.81 9.95 15.47
C SER A 100 10.92 10.69 14.14
N LEU A 101 12.01 10.51 13.40
CA LEU A 101 12.17 11.11 12.07
C LEU A 101 11.06 10.68 11.12
N VAL A 102 10.75 9.39 11.03
CA VAL A 102 9.68 8.91 10.14
C VAL A 102 8.31 9.38 10.60
N ALA A 103 8.04 9.41 11.90
CA ALA A 103 6.78 9.93 12.42
C ALA A 103 6.58 11.40 12.04
N VAL A 104 7.61 12.23 12.21
CA VAL A 104 7.60 13.64 11.79
C VAL A 104 7.46 13.77 10.27
N ALA A 105 8.16 12.95 9.50
CA ALA A 105 8.09 12.98 8.04
C ALA A 105 6.68 12.60 7.52
N GLN A 106 6.03 11.62 8.14
CA GLN A 106 4.65 11.22 7.82
C GLN A 106 3.63 12.28 8.23
N LEU A 107 3.85 12.92 9.39
CA LEU A 107 3.06 14.07 9.80
C LEU A 107 3.17 15.18 8.75
N PHE A 108 4.38 15.54 8.33
CA PHE A 108 4.56 16.54 7.28
C PHE A 108 3.89 16.14 5.95
N LEU A 109 4.03 14.89 5.50
CA LEU A 109 3.32 14.43 4.30
C LEU A 109 1.81 14.58 4.45
N PHE A 110 1.23 14.14 5.56
CA PHE A 110 -0.19 14.29 5.83
C PHE A 110 -0.61 15.77 5.83
N GLY A 111 0.08 16.61 6.60
CA GLY A 111 -0.25 18.01 6.76
C GLY A 111 -0.10 18.85 5.49
N MET A 112 0.84 18.48 4.61
CA MET A 112 1.10 19.20 3.35
C MET A 112 0.22 18.73 2.18
N THR A 113 -0.32 17.51 2.23
CA THR A 113 -1.04 16.89 1.09
C THR A 113 -2.50 16.60 1.37
N GLY A 114 -2.92 16.54 2.64
CA GLY A 114 -4.29 16.22 3.01
C GLY A 114 -4.67 14.74 2.73
N HIS A 115 -3.74 13.80 2.82
CA HIS A 115 -4.06 12.37 2.69
C HIS A 115 -4.06 11.66 4.04
N LYS A 116 -5.25 11.43 4.59
CA LYS A 116 -5.45 10.74 5.90
C LYS A 116 -4.78 9.37 5.95
N SER A 117 -4.71 8.66 4.84
CA SER A 117 -4.03 7.38 4.72
C SER A 117 -2.53 7.47 5.02
N PHE A 118 -1.85 8.60 4.77
CA PHE A 118 -0.43 8.77 5.07
C PHE A 118 -0.19 8.79 6.59
N LEU A 119 -1.11 9.37 7.36
CA LEU A 119 -1.07 9.36 8.82
C LEU A 119 -1.31 7.96 9.39
N LEU A 120 -2.24 7.21 8.79
CA LEU A 120 -2.62 5.87 9.26
C LEU A 120 -1.64 4.77 8.80
N ALA A 121 -0.87 5.01 7.74
CA ALA A 121 0.03 4.02 7.16
C ALA A 121 1.08 3.47 8.15
N PRO A 122 1.81 4.30 8.93
CA PRO A 122 2.70 3.81 9.98
C PRO A 122 1.98 2.98 11.04
N VAL A 123 0.80 3.42 11.48
CA VAL A 123 0.02 2.72 12.51
C VAL A 123 -0.38 1.32 12.02
N LEU A 124 -0.87 1.22 10.78
CA LEU A 124 -1.22 -0.05 10.18
C LEU A 124 0.00 -0.97 10.01
N ALA A 125 1.13 -0.43 9.52
CA ALA A 125 2.36 -1.20 9.34
C ALA A 125 2.91 -1.74 10.67
N ILE A 126 2.92 -0.93 11.72
CA ILE A 126 3.32 -1.35 13.08
C ILE A 126 2.34 -2.41 13.61
N GLY A 127 1.04 -2.17 13.47
CA GLY A 127 0.00 -3.11 13.89
C GLY A 127 0.18 -4.49 13.24
N VAL A 128 0.36 -4.54 11.92
CA VAL A 128 0.65 -5.79 11.20
C VAL A 128 1.96 -6.41 11.65
N HIS A 129 3.03 -5.62 11.81
CA HIS A 129 4.33 -6.14 12.24
C HIS A 129 4.28 -6.86 13.60
N LEU A 130 3.49 -6.32 14.54
CA LEU A 130 3.31 -6.86 15.90
C LEU A 130 2.33 -8.04 15.93
N LEU A 131 1.19 -7.91 15.25
CA LEU A 131 0.14 -8.94 15.27
C LEU A 131 0.56 -10.19 14.50
N TRP A 132 1.36 -10.05 13.42
CA TRP A 132 1.83 -11.19 12.63
C TRP A 132 2.70 -12.17 13.43
N GLN A 133 3.27 -11.73 14.55
CA GLN A 133 4.03 -12.60 15.45
C GLN A 133 3.14 -13.50 16.32
N LYS A 134 1.83 -13.24 16.37
CA LYS A 134 0.87 -14.01 17.17
C LYS A 134 0.37 -15.22 16.38
N ARG A 135 0.31 -16.38 17.04
CA ARG A 135 -0.18 -17.65 16.43
C ARG A 135 -1.58 -17.54 15.85
N ASN A 136 -2.45 -16.73 16.47
CA ASN A 136 -3.85 -16.55 16.07
C ASN A 136 -4.09 -15.18 15.41
N PHE A 137 -3.12 -14.68 14.64
CA PHE A 137 -3.19 -13.38 13.95
C PHE A 137 -4.53 -13.11 13.26
N PHE A 138 -5.05 -14.09 12.50
CA PHE A 138 -6.30 -13.94 11.78
C PHE A 138 -7.49 -13.71 12.72
N SER A 139 -7.56 -14.46 13.82
CA SER A 139 -8.59 -14.26 14.86
C SER A 139 -8.50 -12.88 15.49
N TRP A 140 -7.30 -12.34 15.70
CA TRP A 140 -7.11 -10.97 16.22
C TRP A 140 -7.60 -9.90 15.24
N ILE A 141 -7.39 -10.07 13.93
CA ILE A 141 -7.93 -9.15 12.91
C ILE A 141 -9.44 -9.20 12.91
N VAL A 142 -10.04 -10.40 12.85
CA VAL A 142 -11.50 -10.55 12.82
C VAL A 142 -12.13 -9.99 14.09
N MET A 143 -11.55 -10.29 15.26
CA MET A 143 -11.99 -9.73 16.54
C MET A 143 -11.86 -8.21 16.55
N GLY A 144 -10.77 -7.66 16.04
CA GLY A 144 -10.55 -6.21 15.94
C GLY A 144 -11.58 -5.53 15.04
N ALA A 145 -11.89 -6.11 13.88
CA ALA A 145 -12.92 -5.60 12.98
C ALA A 145 -14.33 -5.67 13.60
N PHE A 146 -14.64 -6.77 14.30
CA PHE A 146 -15.88 -6.93 15.04
C PHE A 146 -16.03 -5.88 16.15
N LEU A 147 -15.01 -5.73 17.00
CA LEU A 147 -14.99 -4.75 18.07
C LEU A 147 -15.06 -3.31 17.54
N LEU A 148 -14.33 -3.01 16.46
CA LEU A 148 -14.39 -1.70 15.80
C LEU A 148 -15.80 -1.38 15.33
N THR A 149 -16.49 -2.36 14.73
CA THR A 149 -17.87 -2.21 14.28
C THR A 149 -18.82 -2.02 15.46
N LEU A 150 -18.69 -2.84 16.50
CA LEU A 150 -19.53 -2.78 17.70
C LEU A 150 -19.37 -1.45 18.44
N VAL A 151 -18.14 -0.99 18.66
CA VAL A 151 -17.83 0.28 19.33
C VAL A 151 -18.30 1.45 18.48
N SER A 152 -18.09 1.41 17.16
CA SER A 152 -18.56 2.47 16.26
C SER A 152 -20.09 2.59 16.30
N TYR A 153 -20.79 1.46 16.28
CA TYR A 153 -22.24 1.43 16.38
C TYR A 153 -22.75 1.89 17.75
N GLY A 154 -22.13 1.44 18.84
CA GLY A 154 -22.45 1.91 20.19
C GLY A 154 -22.24 3.43 20.37
N CYS A 155 -21.16 3.96 19.80
CA CYS A 155 -20.90 5.41 19.80
C CYS A 155 -22.01 6.18 19.08
N PHE A 156 -22.50 5.66 17.95
CA PHE A 156 -23.64 6.24 17.25
C PHE A 156 -24.92 6.21 18.08
N LEU A 157 -25.22 5.09 18.76
CA LEU A 157 -26.41 5.01 19.62
C LEU A 157 -26.40 6.02 20.78
N VAL A 158 -25.22 6.31 21.34
CA VAL A 158 -25.08 7.25 22.46
C VAL A 158 -25.06 8.71 22.00
N THR A 159 -24.35 9.01 20.91
CA THR A 159 -24.11 10.40 20.48
C THR A 159 -25.09 10.88 19.41
N GLY A 160 -25.74 9.97 18.68
CA GLY A 160 -26.49 10.27 17.45
C GLY A 160 -25.60 10.70 16.27
N VAL A 161 -24.27 10.75 16.43
CA VAL A 161 -23.35 11.26 15.41
C VAL A 161 -22.83 10.13 14.52
N GLU A 162 -23.12 10.22 13.22
CA GLU A 162 -22.74 9.19 12.23
C GLU A 162 -21.25 9.21 11.84
N PHE A 163 -20.49 10.21 12.28
CA PHE A 163 -19.10 10.41 11.84
C PHE A 163 -18.21 9.17 12.04
N VAL A 164 -18.28 8.55 13.23
CA VAL A 164 -17.45 7.39 13.59
C VAL A 164 -17.83 6.14 12.77
N PRO A 165 -19.11 5.69 12.73
CA PRO A 165 -19.52 4.61 11.83
C PRO A 165 -19.25 4.90 10.35
N SER A 166 -19.42 6.14 9.90
CA SER A 166 -19.18 6.54 8.52
C SER A 166 -17.70 6.36 8.14
N LEU A 167 -16.79 6.72 9.05
CA LEU A 167 -15.34 6.63 8.82
C LEU A 167 -14.82 5.19 8.91
N PHE A 168 -15.26 4.41 9.89
CA PHE A 168 -14.66 3.10 10.19
C PHE A 168 -15.44 1.90 9.68
N VAL A 169 -16.77 2.01 9.56
CA VAL A 169 -17.61 0.91 9.08
C VAL A 169 -17.94 1.12 7.61
N ARG A 170 -18.59 2.24 7.29
CA ARG A 170 -19.04 2.54 5.93
C ARG A 170 -17.85 2.67 4.97
N ARG A 171 -16.85 3.49 5.28
CA ARG A 171 -15.72 3.71 4.35
C ARG A 171 -14.79 2.52 4.18
N LEU A 172 -14.51 1.73 5.23
CA LEU A 172 -13.60 0.60 5.13
C LEU A 172 -14.25 -0.64 4.49
N PHE A 173 -15.51 -0.92 4.81
CA PHE A 173 -16.16 -2.17 4.38
C PHE A 173 -17.19 -1.97 3.25
N PHE A 174 -18.08 -0.97 3.40
CA PHE A 174 -19.24 -0.85 2.51
C PHE A 174 -18.97 -0.02 1.25
N VAL A 175 -18.17 1.04 1.32
CA VAL A 175 -17.88 1.91 0.17
C VAL A 175 -17.13 1.15 -0.92
N PRO A 176 -16.00 0.46 -0.64
CA PRO A 176 -15.31 -0.33 -1.66
C PRO A 176 -16.22 -1.39 -2.27
N ALA A 177 -16.99 -2.12 -1.44
CA ALA A 177 -17.93 -3.13 -1.93
C ALA A 177 -19.01 -2.53 -2.85
N ARG A 178 -19.61 -1.40 -2.45
CA ARG A 178 -20.62 -0.71 -3.26
C ARG A 178 -20.04 -0.22 -4.59
N LEU A 179 -18.81 0.29 -4.61
CA LEU A 179 -18.17 0.75 -5.84
C LEU A 179 -17.98 -0.39 -6.84
N HIS A 180 -17.59 -1.59 -6.39
CA HIS A 180 -17.49 -2.75 -7.28
C HIS A 180 -18.84 -3.10 -7.92
N VAL A 181 -19.94 -3.01 -7.16
CA VAL A 181 -21.29 -3.26 -7.68
C VAL A 181 -21.71 -2.20 -8.70
N LEU A 182 -21.42 -0.91 -8.46
CA LEU A 182 -21.76 0.16 -9.40
C LEU A 182 -20.99 0.05 -10.72
N TYR A 183 -19.70 -0.33 -10.66
CA TYR A 183 -18.92 -0.59 -11.87
C TYR A 183 -19.50 -1.77 -12.66
N TYR A 184 -19.89 -2.85 -11.97
CA TYR A 184 -20.56 -3.98 -12.61
C TYR A 184 -21.89 -3.59 -13.25
N ASP A 185 -22.74 -2.88 -12.51
CA ASP A 185 -24.08 -2.45 -12.97
C ASP A 185 -24.00 -1.55 -14.21
N PHE A 186 -22.98 -0.68 -14.27
CA PHE A 186 -22.75 0.16 -15.44
C PHE A 186 -22.25 -0.66 -16.63
N PHE A 187 -21.14 -1.39 -16.50
CA PHE A 187 -20.47 -2.05 -17.63
C PHE A 187 -21.10 -3.38 -18.05
N SER A 188 -22.04 -3.92 -17.28
CA SER A 188 -22.82 -5.10 -17.69
C SER A 188 -23.89 -4.77 -18.73
N GLN A 189 -24.22 -3.48 -18.90
CA GLN A 189 -25.22 -3.05 -19.86
C GLN A 189 -24.66 -3.11 -21.29
N PRO A 190 -25.35 -3.74 -22.26
CA PRO A 190 -24.86 -3.89 -23.63
C PRO A 190 -24.53 -2.57 -24.36
N LYS A 191 -25.10 -1.45 -23.89
CA LYS A 191 -24.90 -0.12 -24.46
C LYS A 191 -23.57 0.53 -24.03
N HIS A 192 -22.92 -0.02 -23.01
CA HIS A 192 -21.73 0.58 -22.41
C HIS A 192 -20.48 -0.22 -22.84
N PRO A 193 -19.70 0.28 -23.81
CA PRO A 193 -18.48 -0.39 -24.24
C PRO A 193 -17.44 -0.46 -23.11
N PHE A 194 -16.64 -1.52 -23.08
CA PHE A 194 -15.53 -1.60 -22.14
C PHE A 194 -14.38 -0.67 -22.53
N TYR A 195 -13.60 -0.24 -21.53
CA TYR A 195 -12.49 0.68 -21.75
C TYR A 195 -11.28 0.05 -22.44
N MET A 196 -11.07 -1.26 -22.33
CA MET A 196 -9.93 -1.97 -22.94
C MET A 196 -8.56 -1.36 -22.60
N LEU A 197 -8.38 -0.81 -21.38
CA LEU A 197 -7.19 -0.10 -20.89
C LEU A 197 -6.83 1.21 -21.62
N SER A 198 -7.78 1.78 -22.38
CA SER A 198 -7.62 3.07 -23.08
C SER A 198 -7.49 4.28 -22.15
N ASP A 199 -7.81 4.16 -20.86
CA ASP A 199 -7.58 5.22 -19.86
C ASP A 199 -6.28 5.03 -19.05
N SER A 200 -5.54 3.95 -19.33
CA SER A 200 -4.37 3.52 -18.58
C SER A 200 -3.18 3.28 -19.52
N ILE A 201 -2.68 2.03 -19.59
CA ILE A 201 -1.49 1.65 -20.36
C ILE A 201 -1.68 1.88 -21.87
N PHE A 202 -2.91 1.77 -22.39
CA PHE A 202 -3.21 1.91 -23.82
C PHE A 202 -3.76 3.27 -24.23
N ARG A 203 -3.62 4.30 -23.38
CA ARG A 203 -4.12 5.67 -23.64
C ARG A 203 -3.62 6.32 -24.93
N GLY A 204 -2.50 5.87 -25.48
CA GLY A 204 -1.97 6.34 -26.77
C GLY A 204 -2.24 5.41 -27.97
N PHE A 205 -2.79 4.22 -27.73
CA PHE A 205 -2.98 3.18 -28.75
C PHE A 205 -4.45 2.93 -29.09
N LEU A 206 -5.34 3.14 -28.12
CA LEU A 206 -6.78 2.92 -28.26
C LEU A 206 -7.52 4.21 -27.95
N GLU A 207 -8.58 4.47 -28.71
CA GLU A 207 -9.49 5.58 -28.45
C GLU A 207 -10.34 5.25 -27.22
N ASN A 208 -10.44 6.20 -26.29
CA ASN A 208 -11.26 6.04 -25.09
C ASN A 208 -12.74 6.21 -25.47
N PRO A 209 -13.59 5.18 -25.28
CA PRO A 209 -14.97 5.20 -25.76
C PRO A 209 -15.86 6.27 -25.08
N TYR A 210 -15.41 6.83 -23.95
CA TYR A 210 -16.13 7.86 -23.21
C TYR A 210 -15.40 9.21 -23.17
N GLY A 211 -14.19 9.30 -23.74
CA GLY A 211 -13.37 10.52 -23.75
C GLY A 211 -12.90 11.01 -22.36
N MET A 212 -13.20 10.27 -21.28
CA MET A 212 -12.87 10.65 -19.91
C MET A 212 -12.46 9.43 -19.05
N PRO A 213 -11.77 9.62 -17.92
CA PRO A 213 -11.37 8.52 -17.04
C PRO A 213 -12.56 7.72 -16.53
N MET A 214 -12.40 6.40 -16.36
CA MET A 214 -13.48 5.52 -15.90
C MET A 214 -14.14 5.96 -14.58
N PRO A 215 -13.40 6.40 -13.54
CA PRO A 215 -14.03 6.90 -12.31
C PRO A 215 -14.93 8.13 -12.54
N HIS A 216 -14.61 9.00 -13.51
CA HIS A 216 -15.44 10.17 -13.82
C HIS A 216 -16.77 9.78 -14.48
N VAL A 217 -16.77 8.80 -15.39
CA VAL A 217 -18.02 8.28 -15.98
C VAL A 217 -18.95 7.74 -14.91
N ILE A 218 -18.41 6.95 -13.98
CA ILE A 218 -19.19 6.37 -12.88
C ILE A 218 -19.69 7.47 -11.92
N ALA A 219 -18.86 8.48 -11.62
CA ALA A 219 -19.24 9.63 -10.80
C ALA A 219 -20.42 10.40 -11.39
N LEU A 220 -20.34 10.76 -12.67
CA LEU A 220 -21.38 11.49 -13.38
C LEU A 220 -22.66 10.67 -13.51
N THR A 221 -22.55 9.38 -13.81
CA THR A 221 -23.73 8.51 -14.02
C THR A 221 -24.55 8.32 -12.75
N TYR A 222 -23.92 8.03 -11.61
CA TYR A 222 -24.65 7.68 -10.38
C TYR A 222 -24.86 8.85 -9.41
N TRP A 223 -24.11 9.95 -9.54
CA TRP A 223 -24.23 11.11 -8.64
C TRP A 223 -24.41 12.45 -9.35
N GLY A 224 -24.30 12.54 -10.67
CA GLY A 224 -24.48 13.79 -11.41
C GLY A 224 -23.45 14.87 -11.06
N ARG A 225 -22.29 14.50 -10.52
CA ARG A 225 -21.23 15.45 -10.11
C ARG A 225 -19.85 14.83 -10.27
N GLU A 226 -18.86 15.69 -10.47
CA GLU A 226 -17.46 15.27 -10.62
C GLU A 226 -16.80 14.98 -9.27
N PHE A 227 -16.33 13.73 -9.11
CA PHE A 227 -15.41 13.31 -8.06
C PHE A 227 -14.73 12.00 -8.49
N TRP A 228 -13.88 11.44 -7.63
CA TRP A 228 -13.13 10.21 -7.91
C TRP A 228 -13.64 9.04 -7.06
N PRO A 229 -14.63 8.26 -7.54
CA PRO A 229 -15.10 7.03 -6.90
C PRO A 229 -14.12 5.88 -7.20
N ASP A 230 -12.98 5.88 -6.52
CA ASP A 230 -11.92 4.89 -6.79
C ASP A 230 -12.36 3.47 -6.42
N VAL A 231 -12.35 2.57 -7.41
CA VAL A 231 -12.69 1.15 -7.22
C VAL A 231 -11.44 0.30 -7.12
N GLY A 232 -11.54 -0.81 -6.39
CA GLY A 232 -10.50 -1.83 -6.34
C GLY A 232 -10.28 -2.54 -7.68
N TYR A 233 -9.20 -3.33 -7.71
CA TYR A 233 -8.68 -3.92 -8.94
C TYR A 233 -9.70 -4.80 -9.70
N LEU A 234 -10.67 -5.42 -8.99
CA LEU A 234 -11.69 -6.26 -9.62
C LEU A 234 -12.75 -5.43 -10.36
N GLY A 235 -13.20 -4.32 -9.78
CA GLY A 235 -14.17 -3.43 -10.43
C GLY A 235 -13.55 -2.74 -11.65
N ASP A 236 -12.29 -2.31 -11.53
CA ASP A 236 -11.48 -1.80 -12.64
C ASP A 236 -11.29 -2.84 -13.75
N ALA A 237 -10.95 -4.08 -13.39
CA ALA A 237 -10.79 -5.17 -14.36
C ALA A 237 -12.10 -5.44 -15.13
N TYR A 238 -13.24 -5.37 -14.44
CA TYR A 238 -14.55 -5.54 -15.06
C TYR A 238 -14.87 -4.41 -16.03
N GLY A 239 -14.58 -3.15 -15.69
CA GLY A 239 -14.78 -2.02 -16.61
C GLY A 239 -13.88 -2.08 -17.86
N ASN A 240 -12.75 -2.79 -17.77
CA ASN A 240 -11.81 -2.92 -18.88
C ASN A 240 -12.11 -4.09 -19.83
N PHE A 241 -12.48 -5.27 -19.31
CA PHE A 241 -12.73 -6.47 -20.13
C PHE A 241 -13.83 -7.40 -19.57
N GLY A 242 -14.75 -6.87 -18.76
CA GLY A 242 -15.82 -7.63 -18.12
C GLY A 242 -15.30 -8.78 -17.24
N LEU A 243 -16.02 -9.90 -17.23
CA LEU A 243 -15.65 -11.09 -16.45
C LEU A 243 -14.29 -11.67 -16.86
N LEU A 244 -13.93 -11.60 -18.14
CA LEU A 244 -12.62 -12.04 -18.62
C LEU A 244 -11.50 -11.19 -18.01
N GLY A 245 -11.73 -9.89 -17.90
CA GLY A 245 -10.81 -8.95 -17.24
C GLY A 245 -10.52 -9.35 -15.80
N MET A 246 -11.56 -9.62 -15.01
CA MET A 246 -11.41 -10.05 -13.61
C MET A 246 -10.52 -11.29 -13.49
N PHE A 247 -10.67 -12.26 -14.39
CA PHE A 247 -9.84 -13.46 -14.41
C PHE A 247 -8.37 -13.16 -14.77
N LEU A 248 -8.15 -12.43 -15.88
CA LEU A 248 -6.80 -12.07 -16.34
C LEU A 248 -6.04 -11.23 -15.32
N PHE A 249 -6.69 -10.23 -14.72
CA PHE A 249 -6.07 -9.34 -13.74
C PHE A 249 -5.77 -10.08 -12.44
N SER A 250 -6.61 -11.05 -12.06
CA SER A 250 -6.33 -11.92 -10.91
C SER A 250 -5.14 -12.86 -11.16
N ILE A 251 -4.94 -13.34 -12.39
CA ILE A 251 -3.72 -14.10 -12.76
C ILE A 251 -2.49 -13.20 -12.61
N ILE A 252 -2.53 -11.97 -13.15
CA ILE A 252 -1.43 -11.01 -13.05
C ILE A 252 -1.11 -10.72 -11.57
N LEU A 253 -2.14 -10.46 -10.75
CA LEU A 253 -1.97 -10.26 -9.32
C LEU A 253 -1.37 -11.48 -8.64
N GLY A 254 -1.80 -12.70 -8.98
CA GLY A 254 -1.22 -13.94 -8.48
C GLY A 254 0.28 -14.08 -8.80
N ILE A 255 0.70 -13.68 -10.01
CA ILE A 255 2.11 -13.63 -10.40
C ILE A 255 2.87 -12.61 -9.53
N VAL A 256 2.32 -11.40 -9.35
CA VAL A 256 2.94 -10.36 -8.51
C VAL A 256 3.11 -10.82 -7.05
N LEU A 257 2.09 -11.45 -6.47
CA LEU A 257 2.14 -12.01 -5.12
C LEU A 257 3.19 -13.12 -5.02
N ARG A 258 3.28 -14.00 -6.03
CA ARG A 258 4.31 -15.06 -6.08
C ARG A 258 5.72 -14.48 -6.15
N ILE A 259 5.92 -13.37 -6.87
CA ILE A 259 7.19 -12.65 -6.88
C ILE A 259 7.48 -12.09 -5.49
N ALA A 260 6.50 -11.44 -4.85
CA ALA A 260 6.64 -10.91 -3.50
C ALA A 260 7.02 -12.01 -2.48
N ASP A 261 6.38 -13.18 -2.52
CA ASP A 261 6.71 -14.33 -1.66
C ASP A 261 8.11 -14.89 -1.93
N SER A 262 8.49 -14.99 -3.21
CA SER A 262 9.83 -15.44 -3.61
C SER A 262 10.90 -14.47 -3.12
N VAL A 263 10.64 -13.16 -3.23
CA VAL A 263 11.49 -12.09 -2.73
C VAL A 263 11.53 -12.07 -1.20
N GLY A 264 10.41 -12.30 -0.52
CA GLY A 264 10.29 -12.30 0.95
C GLY A 264 10.82 -13.56 1.64
N SER A 265 11.02 -14.66 0.91
CA SER A 265 11.32 -16.00 1.47
C SER A 265 12.50 -16.13 2.45
N ARG A 266 13.44 -15.18 2.49
CA ARG A 266 14.60 -15.18 3.40
C ARG A 266 14.56 -14.05 4.42
N LEU A 267 13.43 -13.37 4.53
CA LEU A 267 13.18 -12.29 5.47
C LEU A 267 12.17 -12.76 6.54
N PRO A 268 12.15 -12.13 7.73
CA PRO A 268 11.11 -12.40 8.71
C PRO A 268 9.71 -12.15 8.12
N PRO A 269 8.77 -13.10 8.23
CA PRO A 269 7.43 -12.96 7.64
C PRO A 269 6.68 -11.70 8.10
N ASN A 270 6.83 -11.31 9.37
CA ASN A 270 6.24 -10.10 9.93
C ASN A 270 6.82 -8.81 9.33
N PHE A 271 8.07 -8.82 8.88
CA PHE A 271 8.67 -7.69 8.17
C PHE A 271 8.11 -7.60 6.75
N VAL A 272 8.02 -8.73 6.04
CA VAL A 272 7.48 -8.80 4.68
C VAL A 272 6.02 -8.34 4.67
N ALA A 273 5.17 -8.90 5.54
CA ALA A 273 3.76 -8.56 5.64
C ALA A 273 3.54 -7.07 5.92
N ALA A 274 4.29 -6.49 6.87
CA ALA A 274 4.18 -5.08 7.20
C ALA A 274 4.69 -4.16 6.09
N ALA A 275 5.69 -4.57 5.31
CA ALA A 275 6.23 -3.76 4.21
C ALA A 275 5.28 -3.69 3.00
N ILE A 276 4.44 -4.72 2.79
CA ILE A 276 3.51 -4.78 1.66
C ILE A 276 2.07 -4.40 2.03
N VAL A 277 1.75 -4.18 3.31
CA VAL A 277 0.37 -3.95 3.76
C VAL A 277 -0.27 -2.74 3.09
N MET A 278 0.46 -1.63 2.96
CA MET A 278 -0.10 -0.40 2.36
C MET A 278 -0.35 -0.54 0.86
N PRO A 279 0.62 -1.04 0.05
CA PRO A 279 0.32 -1.43 -1.32
C PRO A 279 -0.86 -2.40 -1.40
N ALA A 280 -0.94 -3.39 -0.51
CA ALA A 280 -2.02 -4.37 -0.52
C ALA A 280 -3.40 -3.78 -0.23
N MET A 281 -3.51 -2.85 0.72
CA MET A 281 -4.73 -2.10 0.95
C MET A 281 -5.15 -1.31 -0.29
N ALA A 282 -4.19 -0.77 -1.05
CA ALA A 282 -4.50 0.01 -2.25
C ALA A 282 -5.22 -0.82 -3.33
N LEU A 283 -5.03 -2.14 -3.41
CA LEU A 283 -5.77 -2.99 -4.35
C LEU A 283 -7.29 -2.99 -4.12
N THR A 284 -7.75 -2.60 -2.92
CA THR A 284 -9.18 -2.53 -2.58
C THR A 284 -9.85 -1.24 -3.07
N GLU A 285 -9.05 -0.21 -3.37
CA GLU A 285 -9.50 1.15 -3.71
C GLU A 285 -8.72 1.73 -4.91
N SER A 286 -8.05 0.89 -5.71
CA SER A 286 -7.32 1.33 -6.89
C SER A 286 -7.22 0.22 -7.94
N ALA A 287 -7.17 0.63 -9.21
CA ALA A 287 -6.88 -0.22 -10.35
C ALA A 287 -5.58 -1.02 -10.18
N LEU A 288 -5.47 -2.19 -10.83
CA LEU A 288 -4.31 -3.09 -10.65
C LEU A 288 -2.99 -2.41 -11.05
N PHE A 289 -2.92 -1.90 -12.28
CA PHE A 289 -1.70 -1.28 -12.81
C PHE A 289 -1.34 0.03 -12.09
N THR A 290 -2.34 0.81 -11.70
CA THR A 290 -2.16 2.00 -10.85
C THR A 290 -1.62 1.61 -9.48
N SER A 291 -2.08 0.50 -8.90
CA SER A 291 -1.53 -0.01 -7.64
C SER A 291 -0.08 -0.47 -7.79
N MET A 292 0.24 -1.15 -8.90
CA MET A 292 1.59 -1.62 -9.22
C MET A 292 2.61 -0.48 -9.32
N LEU A 293 2.24 0.58 -10.06
CA LEU A 293 3.10 1.72 -10.34
C LEU A 293 2.99 2.79 -9.26
N THR A 294 1.82 3.39 -9.08
CA THR A 294 1.60 4.58 -8.25
C THR A 294 1.60 4.25 -6.76
N GLN A 295 0.90 3.21 -6.34
CA GLN A 295 0.79 2.86 -4.91
C GLN A 295 2.02 2.12 -4.37
N GLY A 296 3.02 1.88 -5.23
CA GLY A 296 4.36 1.47 -4.84
C GLY A 296 4.54 -0.04 -4.63
N TRP A 297 3.65 -0.89 -5.16
CA TRP A 297 3.81 -2.35 -5.10
C TRP A 297 5.15 -2.84 -5.68
N ILE A 298 5.50 -2.38 -6.90
CA ILE A 298 6.78 -2.74 -7.52
C ILE A 298 7.95 -2.25 -6.68
N LEU A 299 7.85 -1.02 -6.16
CA LEU A 299 8.87 -0.45 -5.29
C LEU A 299 9.00 -1.24 -3.98
N ALA A 300 7.89 -1.67 -3.37
CA ALA A 300 7.91 -2.49 -2.16
C ALA A 300 8.61 -3.83 -2.39
N ILE A 301 8.34 -4.49 -3.52
CA ILE A 301 9.05 -5.71 -3.93
C ILE A 301 10.55 -5.44 -4.11
N LEU A 302 10.92 -4.33 -4.77
CA LEU A 302 12.32 -3.93 -4.91
C LEU A 302 12.99 -3.73 -3.54
N MET A 303 12.33 -3.04 -2.61
CA MET A 303 12.83 -2.81 -1.24
C MET A 303 13.03 -4.12 -0.47
N LEU A 304 12.10 -5.07 -0.59
CA LEU A 304 12.25 -6.41 0.00
C LEU A 304 13.42 -7.16 -0.63
N TRP A 305 13.62 -7.04 -1.95
CA TRP A 305 14.74 -7.69 -2.62
C TRP A 305 16.08 -7.13 -2.16
N LEU A 306 16.21 -5.80 -2.06
CA LEU A 306 17.40 -5.13 -1.51
C LEU A 306 17.67 -5.54 -0.05
N SER A 307 16.61 -5.72 0.73
CA SER A 307 16.71 -6.18 2.13
C SER A 307 17.42 -7.52 2.27
N LYS A 308 17.29 -8.44 1.29
CA LYS A 308 17.96 -9.75 1.36
C LYS A 308 19.47 -9.61 1.52
N ALA A 309 20.11 -8.65 0.86
CA ALA A 309 21.55 -8.43 1.02
C ALA A 309 21.90 -7.98 2.44
N ILE A 310 21.10 -7.09 3.02
CA ILE A 310 21.30 -6.55 4.37
C ILE A 310 21.08 -7.63 5.44
N TYR A 311 20.05 -8.47 5.28
CA TYR A 311 19.69 -9.51 6.25
C TYR A 311 20.66 -10.71 6.25
N VAL A 312 21.09 -11.17 5.06
CA VAL A 312 21.98 -12.34 4.95
C VAL A 312 23.38 -12.05 5.48
N HIS A 313 23.88 -10.82 5.35
CA HIS A 313 25.22 -10.47 5.83
C HIS A 313 25.34 -10.61 7.35
N LYS A 314 24.27 -10.30 8.11
CA LYS A 314 24.26 -10.44 9.58
C LYS A 314 24.24 -11.90 10.04
N SER A 315 23.58 -12.80 9.27
CA SER A 315 23.61 -14.25 9.52
C SER A 315 25.02 -14.81 9.33
N ASN A 316 25.72 -14.38 8.27
CA ASN A 316 27.10 -14.81 8.03
C ASN A 316 28.13 -14.16 8.98
N ALA A 317 27.91 -12.94 9.47
CA ALA A 317 28.78 -12.31 10.47
C ALA A 317 28.67 -12.95 11.87
N LEU A 318 27.55 -13.63 12.17
CA LEU A 318 27.36 -14.40 13.41
C LEU A 318 27.84 -15.86 13.29
N ARG A 319 28.07 -16.37 12.06
CA ARG A 319 28.58 -17.74 11.83
C ARG A 319 30.04 -17.98 12.24
N PRO A 320 31.02 -17.05 12.11
CA PRO A 320 32.38 -17.33 12.55
C PRO A 320 32.52 -17.46 14.07
N LEU A 321 31.56 -16.94 14.87
CA LEU A 321 31.60 -17.06 16.33
C LEU A 321 31.06 -18.39 16.87
N PHE A 322 30.19 -19.08 16.12
CA PHE A 322 29.60 -20.35 16.57
C PHE A 322 30.35 -21.60 16.08
N VAL A 323 31.32 -21.46 15.17
CA VAL A 323 32.10 -22.59 14.64
C VAL A 323 33.38 -22.85 15.46
N LEU A 324 33.70 -22.02 16.47
CA LEU A 324 34.90 -22.14 17.30
C LEU A 324 34.66 -22.59 18.75
N LEU A 325 33.42 -22.92 19.14
CA LEU A 325 33.15 -23.50 20.46
C LEU A 325 33.08 -25.02 20.35
N PRO A 326 33.98 -25.79 20.99
CA PRO A 326 33.89 -27.24 21.07
C PRO A 326 32.58 -27.64 21.72
N CYS A 327 31.92 -28.64 21.13
CA CYS A 327 30.59 -29.13 21.45
C CYS A 327 30.52 -29.96 22.75
N SER A 328 31.12 -29.49 23.86
CA SER A 328 31.28 -30.30 25.08
C SER A 328 30.52 -29.81 26.33
N TRP A 329 29.65 -28.80 26.26
CA TRP A 329 29.12 -28.15 27.48
C TRP A 329 27.59 -28.04 27.64
N PHE A 330 26.80 -28.93 27.03
CA PHE A 330 25.38 -29.07 27.41
C PHE A 330 24.99 -30.55 27.60
N ARG A 331 25.47 -31.13 28.72
CA ARG A 331 24.76 -32.20 29.45
C ARG A 331 24.71 -31.81 30.92
N GLY A 332 23.50 -31.67 31.46
CA GLY A 332 23.23 -31.70 32.90
C GLY A 332 22.80 -30.36 33.50
N ARG A 333 21.50 -30.07 33.49
CA ARG A 333 20.58 -30.19 34.64
C ARG A 333 19.21 -29.67 34.25
#